data_AF-A0A956DBQ3-F1
#
_entry.id   AF-A0A956DBQ3-F1
#
_cell.length_a   1.000
_cell.length_b   1.000
_cell.length_c   1.000
_cell.angle_alpha   90.00
_cell.angle_beta   90.00
_cell.angle_gamma   90.00
#
_symmetry.space_group_name_H-M   'P 1'
#
loop_
_entity.id
_entity.type
_entity.pdbx_description
1 polymer ?
#
loop_
_entity_poly.entity_id
_entity_poly.type
_entity_poly.pdbx_seq_one_letter_code
_entity_poly.pdbx_strand_id
1 'polypeptide(L)' 'MELIPAIDLLDGKVVRLTQGRYDQVTVYSDDPVAVA' A
#
# COMPACT_ATOMS: atom_id res chain seq x y z
N MET A 1 0.52 -20.08 -13.55
CA MET A 1 0.65 -19.24 -12.34
C MET A 1 0.72 -17.81 -12.82
N GLU A 2 -0.21 -16.97 -12.40
CA GLU A 2 -0.30 -15.56 -12.79
C GLU A 2 0.08 -14.69 -11.60
N LEU A 3 0.96 -13.72 -11.80
CA LEU A 3 1.40 -12.80 -10.76
C LEU A 3 0.56 -11.53 -10.87
N ILE A 4 -0.15 -11.19 -9.79
CA ILE A 4 -0.96 -9.97 -9.71
C ILE A 4 -0.30 -9.05 -8.68
N PRO A 5 0.37 -7.97 -9.11
CA PRO A 5 0.88 -6.95 -8.21
C PRO A 5 -0.27 -6.30 -7.41
N ALA A 6 0.01 -5.93 -6.16
CA ALA A 6 -0.97 -5.30 -5.30
C ALA A 6 -0.33 -4.20 -4.45
N ILE A 7 -1.01 -3.07 -4.36
CA ILE A 7 -0.72 -1.97 -3.46
C ILE A 7 -1.94 -1.72 -2.58
N ASP A 8 -1.70 -1.31 -1.34
CA ASP A 8 -2.76 -0.88 -0.44
C ASP A 8 -2.78 0.65 -0.44
N LEU A 9 -3.98 1.23 -0.44
CA LEU A 9 -4.18 2.68 -0.40
C LEU A 9 -4.85 3.08 0.91
N LEU A 10 -4.30 4.09 1.57
CA LEU A 10 -4.88 4.72 2.75
C LEU A 10 -4.60 6.22 2.69
N ASP A 11 -5.65 7.04 2.82
CA ASP A 11 -5.58 8.50 2.76
C ASP A 11 -4.81 9.06 1.54
N GLY A 12 -4.97 8.40 0.39
CA GLY A 12 -4.30 8.77 -0.86
C GLY A 12 -2.84 8.36 -0.96
N LYS A 13 -2.30 7.60 0.00
CA LYS A 13 -0.90 7.14 0.04
C LYS A 13 -0.79 5.65 -0.21
N VAL A 14 0.34 5.22 -0.74
CA VAL A 14 0.71 3.80 -0.84
C VAL A 14 1.22 3.32 0.52
N VAL A 15 0.55 2.32 1.08
CA VAL A 15 0.86 1.81 2.42
C VAL A 15 0.96 0.29 2.46
N ARG A 16 1.41 -0.23 3.59
CA ARG A 16 1.20 -1.62 4.00
C ARG A 16 0.78 -1.65 5.46
N LEU A 17 -0.24 -2.42 5.78
CA LEU A 17 -0.60 -2.72 7.17
C LEU A 17 0.03 -4.03 7.60
N THR A 18 0.72 -4.04 8.74
CA THR A 18 1.25 -5.29 9.28
C THR A 18 0.11 -6.16 9.80
N GLN A 19 -0.17 -7.29 9.14
CA GLN A 19 -1.31 -8.17 9.47
C GLN A 19 -2.66 -7.43 9.54
N GLY A 20 -2.86 -6.42 8.68
CA GLY A 20 -4.10 -5.64 8.63
C GLY A 20 -4.31 -4.63 9.76
N ARG A 21 -3.30 -4.41 10.61
CA ARG A 21 -3.37 -3.46 11.73
C ARG A 21 -3.07 -2.03 11.30
N TYR A 22 -4.06 -1.15 11.47
CA TYR A 22 -3.97 0.27 11.12
C TYR A 22 -2.96 1.06 11.97
N ASP A 23 -2.77 0.67 13.22
CA ASP A 23 -1.77 1.25 14.13
C ASP A 23 -0.33 0.83 13.78
N GLN A 24 -0.17 -0.12 12.85
CA GLN A 24 1.11 -0.59 12.35
C GLN A 24 1.21 -0.41 10.83
N VAL A 25 0.94 0.82 10.39
CA VAL A 25 1.03 1.25 8.99
C VAL A 25 2.46 1.68 8.64
N THR A 26 2.92 1.22 7.47
CA THR A 26 4.14 1.72 6.82
C THR A 26 3.75 2.47 5.56
N VAL A 27 4.19 3.73 5.41
CA VAL A 27 3.99 4.55 4.21
C VAL A 27 5.18 4.36 3.27
N TYR A 28 4.93 4.09 1.99
CA TYR A 28 5.95 3.90 0.96
C TYR A 28 6.02 5.03 -0.07
N SER A 29 4.87 5.63 -0.41
CA SER A 29 4.78 6.74 -1.38
C SER A 29 3.56 7.59 -1.10
N ASP A 30 3.68 8.89 -1.38
CA ASP A 30 2.55 9.83 -1.40
C ASP A 30 1.91 9.97 -2.79
N ASP A 31 2.50 9.34 -3.82
CA ASP A 31 1.97 9.30 -5.19
C ASP A 31 1.70 7.84 -5.60
N PRO A 32 0.43 7.39 -5.51
CA PRO A 32 0.03 6.05 -5.97
C PRO A 32 0.16 5.85 -7.48
N VAL A 33 0.03 6.90 -8.28
CA VAL A 33 0.03 6.79 -9.75
C VAL A 33 1.43 6.45 -10.25
N ALA A 34 2.47 6.94 -9.57
CA ALA A 34 3.85 6.60 -9.88
C ALA A 34 4.24 5.14 -9.56
N VAL A 35 3.41 4.41 -8.80
CA VAL A 35 3.70 3.05 -8.29
C VAL A 35 2.83 1.98 -8.93
N ALA A 36 1.61 2.34 -9.36
CA ALA A 36 0.59 1.43 -9.89
C ALA A 36 0.95 0.78 -11.24
#